data_AF-A0A2R6BG55-F1
#
_entry.id   AF-A0A2R6BG55-F1
#
_cell.length_a   1.000
_cell.length_b   1.000
_cell.length_c   1.000
_cell.angle_alpha   90.00
_cell.angle_beta   90.00
_cell.angle_gamma   90.00
#
_symmetry.space_group_name_H-M   'P 1'
#
loop_
_entity.id
_entity.type
_entity.pdbx_description
1 polymer ?
#
loop_
_entity_poly.entity_id
_entity_poly.type
_entity_poly.pdbx_seq_one_letter_code
_entity_poly.pdbx_strand_id
1 'polypeptide(L)'
;MNLNSHILFAMAVGMAVFHDVKICVLLGIGAALPDLDREYILTNKLSLAKHQLHRALFHNIFFAFGMYLFNPFLGLGVILHIMLDMLTSPTDRGVEVLFPLDRIIQDFHLDYDGILKEKRRILWYLEDPLRVITRTTEKELAPTSKSPWVRVYGPFKNSRIADWTVFYSSIIFLILFDSQDLVAWTLQLLLALKQYFPLITGIVLFYMGGEIWRRKLQSSGKGRTIIAVLMLSGVAVLVYGCFRIFSPPSFIFDDIKTIVFAILSFLTGVVIAFVHVKKRHKIATL
;
A
#
# COMPACT_ATOMS: atom_id res chain seq x y z
N MET A 1 0.84 -5.53 -1.73
CA MET A 1 1.57 -6.31 -0.69
C MET A 1 0.72 -6.35 0.58
N ASN A 2 1.17 -6.89 1.72
CA ASN A 2 0.37 -6.76 2.96
C ASN A 2 0.52 -5.33 3.53
N LEU A 3 -0.58 -4.75 4.03
CA LEU A 3 -0.59 -3.43 4.68
C LEU A 3 0.53 -3.26 5.72
N ASN A 4 0.76 -4.27 6.54
CA ASN A 4 1.82 -4.25 7.55
C ASN A 4 3.22 -4.11 6.93
N SER A 5 3.47 -4.74 5.79
CA SER A 5 4.74 -4.63 5.07
C SER A 5 4.95 -3.21 4.56
N HIS A 6 3.90 -2.57 4.03
CA HIS A 6 3.97 -1.17 3.58
C HIS A 6 4.28 -0.21 4.74
N ILE A 7 3.57 -0.36 5.87
CA ILE A 7 3.78 0.47 7.06
C ILE A 7 5.21 0.31 7.59
N LEU A 8 5.66 -0.94 7.78
CA LEU A 8 6.99 -1.21 8.33
C LEU A 8 8.10 -0.75 7.39
N PHE A 9 7.94 -0.92 6.09
CA PHE A 9 8.89 -0.42 5.10
C PHE A 9 9.00 1.10 5.15
N ALA A 10 7.87 1.81 5.17
CA ALA A 10 7.87 3.26 5.24
C ALA A 10 8.48 3.77 6.55
N MET A 11 8.23 3.09 7.66
CA MET A 11 8.90 3.36 8.94
C MET A 11 10.41 3.13 8.86
N ALA A 12 10.86 2.01 8.29
CA ALA A 12 12.29 1.71 8.12
C ALA A 12 12.99 2.76 7.25
N VAL A 13 12.40 3.16 6.13
CA VAL A 13 12.91 4.26 5.28
C VAL A 13 12.92 5.57 6.06
N GLY A 14 11.87 5.87 6.81
CA GLY A 14 11.80 7.07 7.62
C GLY A 14 12.91 7.15 8.67
N MET A 15 13.18 6.03 9.33
CA MET A 15 14.27 5.96 10.30
C MET A 15 15.64 6.09 9.61
N ALA A 16 15.84 5.40 8.48
CA ALA A 16 17.08 5.45 7.70
C ALA A 16 17.42 6.85 7.18
N VAL A 17 16.40 7.63 6.79
CA VAL A 17 16.57 8.94 6.14
C VAL A 17 16.50 10.09 7.11
N PHE A 18 15.64 10.03 8.12
CA PHE A 18 15.38 11.18 8.99
C PHE A 18 15.90 11.00 10.41
N HIS A 19 16.23 9.78 10.82
CA HIS A 19 16.73 9.48 12.16
C HIS A 19 15.81 10.01 13.28
N ASP A 20 14.52 10.16 12.97
CA ASP A 20 13.49 10.72 13.87
C ASP A 20 12.29 9.77 13.89
N VAL A 21 11.99 9.26 15.09
CA VAL A 21 10.92 8.30 15.32
C VAL A 21 9.53 8.87 14.98
N LYS A 22 9.31 10.17 15.18
CA LYS A 22 8.03 10.82 14.85
C LYS A 22 7.82 10.86 13.34
N ILE A 23 8.86 11.20 12.58
CA ILE A 23 8.81 11.20 11.11
C ILE A 23 8.60 9.78 10.58
N CYS A 24 9.31 8.80 11.15
CA CYS A 24 9.14 7.38 10.87
C CYS A 24 7.68 6.92 11.05
N VAL A 25 7.06 7.22 12.19
CA VAL A 25 5.64 6.91 12.45
C VAL A 25 4.73 7.61 11.44
N LEU A 26 5.01 8.86 11.09
CA LEU A 26 4.22 9.63 10.15
C LEU A 26 4.30 9.07 8.71
N LEU A 27 5.48 8.60 8.28
CA LEU A 27 5.63 7.87 7.02
C LEU A 27 4.83 6.56 7.06
N GLY A 28 4.88 5.82 8.17
CA GLY A 28 4.07 4.62 8.37
C GLY A 28 2.55 4.90 8.27
N ILE A 29 2.07 5.99 8.88
CA ILE A 29 0.69 6.44 8.74
C ILE A 29 0.37 6.78 7.28
N GLY A 30 1.24 7.53 6.61
CA GLY A 30 1.09 7.86 5.19
C GLY A 30 0.99 6.62 4.31
N ALA A 31 1.82 5.62 4.56
CA ALA A 31 1.80 4.35 3.82
C ALA A 31 0.54 3.51 4.10
N ALA A 32 -0.14 3.72 5.22
CA ALA A 32 -1.39 3.01 5.49
C ALA A 32 -2.60 3.61 4.76
N LEU A 33 -2.55 4.89 4.39
CA LEU A 33 -3.70 5.60 3.82
C LEU A 33 -4.20 5.01 2.49
N PRO A 34 -3.32 4.64 1.53
CA PRO A 34 -3.80 4.17 0.23
C PRO A 34 -4.51 2.83 0.30
N ASP A 35 -4.22 2.00 1.30
CA ASP A 35 -4.76 0.64 1.49
C ASP A 35 -5.88 0.58 2.56
N LEU A 36 -6.57 1.70 2.79
CA LEU A 36 -7.84 1.71 3.53
C LEU A 36 -9.00 1.20 2.64
N ASP A 37 -8.81 0.06 1.98
CA ASP A 37 -9.63 -0.52 0.90
C ASP A 37 -10.86 -1.28 1.42
N ARG A 38 -11.67 -0.60 2.24
CA ARG A 38 -12.82 -1.23 2.91
C ARG A 38 -14.17 -0.57 2.63
N GLU A 39 -14.27 0.29 1.62
CA GLU A 39 -15.50 0.99 1.25
C GLU A 39 -16.62 0.13 0.63
N TYR A 40 -16.51 -1.21 0.60
CA TYR A 40 -17.56 -2.12 0.14
C TYR A 40 -18.90 -1.96 0.88
N ILE A 41 -18.88 -1.30 2.04
CA ILE A 41 -20.09 -0.92 2.79
C ILE A 41 -20.77 0.30 2.17
N LEU A 42 -19.98 1.24 1.67
CA LEU A 42 -20.39 2.55 1.17
C LEU A 42 -20.65 2.54 -0.35
N THR A 43 -20.20 1.51 -1.06
CA THR A 43 -20.24 1.42 -2.52
C THR A 43 -20.74 0.05 -3.01
N ASN A 44 -21.12 -0.04 -4.28
CA ASN A 44 -21.59 -1.29 -4.89
C ASN A 44 -20.40 -2.20 -5.27
N LYS A 45 -20.37 -3.43 -4.74
CA LYS A 45 -19.33 -4.45 -4.98
C LYS A 45 -19.06 -4.69 -6.47
N LEU A 46 -20.11 -4.70 -7.30
CA LEU A 46 -19.96 -4.96 -8.73
C LEU A 46 -19.25 -3.81 -9.46
N SER A 47 -19.57 -2.58 -9.07
CA SER A 47 -18.90 -1.37 -9.58
C SER A 47 -17.45 -1.34 -9.14
N LEU A 48 -17.18 -1.71 -7.88
CA LEU A 48 -15.83 -1.69 -7.32
C LEU A 48 -14.93 -2.77 -7.91
N ALA A 49 -15.45 -3.98 -8.14
CA ALA A 49 -14.71 -5.06 -8.80
C ALA A 49 -14.38 -4.73 -10.25
N LYS A 50 -15.30 -4.03 -10.95
CA LYS A 50 -15.17 -3.65 -12.36
C LYS A 50 -14.25 -2.45 -12.57
N HIS A 51 -14.35 -1.42 -11.72
CA HIS A 51 -13.65 -0.15 -11.91
C HIS A 51 -12.47 0.05 -10.96
N GLN A 52 -12.30 -0.79 -9.93
CA GLN A 52 -11.24 -0.68 -8.92
C GLN A 52 -11.01 0.74 -8.43
N LEU A 53 -12.11 1.46 -8.19
CA LEU A 53 -12.09 2.91 -8.02
C LEU A 53 -11.18 3.32 -6.86
N HIS A 54 -11.18 2.59 -5.75
CA HIS A 54 -10.32 2.85 -4.61
C HIS A 54 -8.84 2.82 -4.95
N ARG A 55 -8.36 1.71 -5.52
CA ARG A 55 -6.96 1.57 -5.90
C ARG A 55 -6.57 2.67 -6.90
N ALA A 56 -7.43 2.95 -7.87
CA ALA A 56 -7.17 4.02 -8.83
C ALA A 56 -7.16 5.42 -8.19
N LEU A 57 -8.04 5.71 -7.22
CA LEU A 57 -8.12 6.99 -6.54
C LEU A 57 -6.96 7.26 -5.57
N PHE A 58 -6.45 6.22 -4.91
CA PHE A 58 -5.44 6.37 -3.86
C PHE A 58 -4.04 5.90 -4.25
N HIS A 59 -3.90 5.12 -5.32
CA HIS A 59 -2.61 4.65 -5.82
C HIS A 59 -2.22 5.36 -7.12
N ASN A 60 -2.28 6.68 -7.12
CA ASN A 60 -1.83 7.50 -8.24
C ASN A 60 -0.96 8.68 -7.77
N ILE A 61 -0.20 9.24 -8.70
CA ILE A 61 0.74 10.33 -8.41
C ILE A 61 0.03 11.61 -7.93
N PHE A 62 -1.21 11.87 -8.37
CA PHE A 62 -1.94 13.07 -7.97
C PHE A 62 -2.39 13.00 -6.51
N PHE A 63 -2.84 11.84 -6.04
CA PHE A 63 -3.14 11.61 -4.63
C PHE A 63 -1.88 11.75 -3.79
N ALA A 64 -0.79 11.11 -4.20
CA ALA A 64 0.51 11.22 -3.54
C ALA A 64 1.00 12.68 -3.45
N PHE A 65 0.88 13.42 -4.55
CA PHE A 65 1.24 14.83 -4.62
C PHE A 65 0.35 15.71 -3.74
N GLY A 66 -0.97 15.50 -3.74
CA GLY A 66 -1.89 16.21 -2.86
C GLY A 66 -1.58 15.97 -1.38
N MET A 67 -1.27 14.72 -1.01
CA MET A 67 -0.83 14.38 0.34
C MET A 67 0.52 15.00 0.69
N TYR A 68 1.46 15.06 -0.26
CA TYR A 68 2.76 15.71 -0.07
C TYR A 68 2.62 17.22 0.16
N LEU A 69 1.78 17.91 -0.62
CA LEU A 69 1.48 19.33 -0.41
C LEU A 69 0.82 19.59 0.94
N PHE A 70 0.00 18.64 1.42
CA PHE A 70 -0.63 18.72 2.72
C PHE A 70 0.37 18.49 3.87
N ASN A 71 1.13 17.40 3.78
CA ASN A 71 2.19 17.07 4.71
C ASN A 71 3.25 16.22 3.96
N PRO A 72 4.48 16.71 3.79
CA PRO A 72 5.50 16.03 3.00
C PRO A 72 5.77 14.59 3.41
N PHE A 73 5.69 14.27 4.70
CA PHE A 73 5.96 12.94 5.23
C PHE A 73 4.81 11.96 5.05
N LEU A 74 3.57 12.43 5.19
CA LEU A 74 2.41 11.62 4.78
C LEU A 74 2.49 11.33 3.29
N GLY A 75 2.79 12.34 2.47
CA GLY A 75 2.99 12.18 1.04
C GLY A 75 4.10 11.19 0.70
N LEU A 76 5.26 11.28 1.36
CA LEU A 76 6.36 10.33 1.20
C LEU A 76 5.93 8.90 1.59
N GLY A 77 5.18 8.73 2.68
CA GLY A 77 4.61 7.43 3.05
C GLY A 77 3.71 6.86 1.94
N VAL A 78 2.82 7.68 1.37
CA VAL A 78 1.97 7.31 0.24
C VAL A 78 2.80 6.94 -1.01
N ILE A 79 3.85 7.70 -1.31
CA ILE A 79 4.75 7.41 -2.43
C ILE A 79 5.44 6.05 -2.22
N LEU A 80 5.99 5.79 -1.03
CA LEU A 80 6.63 4.53 -0.70
C LEU A 80 5.65 3.34 -0.80
N HIS A 81 4.39 3.55 -0.38
CA HIS A 81 3.32 2.57 -0.56
C HIS A 81 3.11 2.23 -2.04
N ILE A 82 2.88 3.26 -2.86
CA ILE A 82 2.65 3.13 -4.31
C ILE A 82 3.85 2.45 -4.98
N MET A 83 5.07 2.84 -4.63
CA MET A 83 6.29 2.24 -5.17
C MET A 83 6.40 0.75 -4.84
N LEU A 84 6.13 0.34 -3.60
CA LEU A 84 6.10 -1.07 -3.24
C LEU A 84 5.05 -1.83 -4.03
N ASP A 85 3.87 -1.24 -4.20
CA ASP A 85 2.78 -1.87 -4.94
C ASP A 85 3.08 -1.97 -6.45
N MET A 86 3.85 -1.03 -7.01
CA MET A 86 4.40 -1.11 -8.36
C MET A 86 5.45 -2.24 -8.52
N LEU A 87 6.04 -2.75 -7.43
CA LEU A 87 6.93 -3.91 -7.47
C LEU A 87 6.16 -5.24 -7.47
N THR A 88 4.87 -5.23 -7.12
CA THR A 88 4.07 -6.45 -7.01
C THR A 88 3.48 -6.92 -8.35
N SER A 89 3.11 -8.20 -8.37
CA SER A 89 2.72 -8.94 -9.56
C SER A 89 1.32 -8.55 -10.08
N PRO A 90 0.98 -9.00 -11.30
CA PRO A 90 -0.38 -8.92 -11.85
C PRO A 90 -1.48 -9.56 -10.97
N THR A 91 -1.12 -10.40 -9.98
CA THR A 91 -2.01 -10.87 -8.90
C THR A 91 -2.72 -9.73 -8.18
N ASP A 92 -2.01 -8.61 -8.01
CA ASP A 92 -2.46 -7.46 -7.24
C ASP A 92 -3.01 -6.39 -8.21
N ARG A 93 -3.23 -6.75 -9.49
CA ARG A 93 -3.83 -5.92 -10.53
C ARG A 93 -3.10 -4.62 -10.87
N GLY A 94 -1.84 -4.47 -10.44
CA GLY A 94 -0.95 -3.35 -10.80
C GLY A 94 -1.45 -1.99 -10.34
N VAL A 95 -0.72 -0.93 -10.67
CA VAL A 95 -1.02 0.44 -10.22
C VAL A 95 -1.35 1.35 -11.40
N GLU A 96 -2.48 2.06 -11.29
CA GLU A 96 -2.93 3.11 -12.23
C GLU A 96 -2.27 4.46 -11.86
N VAL A 97 -0.95 4.57 -12.08
CA VAL A 97 -0.12 5.69 -11.59
C VAL A 97 -0.62 7.06 -12.06
N LEU A 98 -1.20 7.12 -13.26
CA LEU A 98 -1.66 8.36 -13.90
C LEU A 98 -3.18 8.57 -13.83
N PHE A 99 -3.91 7.80 -13.02
CA PHE A 99 -5.35 8.02 -12.83
C PHE A 99 -5.65 9.47 -12.42
N PRO A 100 -6.65 10.16 -13.03
CA PRO A 100 -7.65 9.63 -13.98
C PRO A 100 -7.28 9.76 -15.47
N LEU A 101 -6.08 10.26 -15.79
CA LEU A 101 -5.68 10.54 -17.17
C LEU A 101 -5.60 9.28 -18.03
N ASP A 102 -5.16 8.18 -17.44
CA ASP A 102 -5.10 6.86 -18.07
C ASP A 102 -6.46 6.34 -18.57
N ARG A 103 -7.54 6.71 -17.89
CA ARG A 103 -8.92 6.32 -18.24
C ARG A 103 -9.57 7.19 -19.31
N ILE A 104 -8.93 8.29 -19.71
CA ILE A 104 -9.42 9.13 -20.82
C ILE A 104 -9.33 8.36 -22.15
N ILE A 105 -8.30 7.53 -22.30
CA ILE A 105 -8.12 6.68 -23.46
C ILE A 105 -8.87 5.37 -23.24
N GLN A 106 -9.81 5.08 -24.15
CA GLN A 106 -10.78 3.99 -23.99
C GLN A 106 -10.51 2.79 -24.90
N ASP A 107 -9.43 2.79 -25.67
CA ASP A 107 -9.17 1.73 -26.65
C ASP A 107 -7.66 1.49 -26.85
N PHE A 108 -7.35 0.33 -27.41
CA PHE A 108 -6.00 -0.17 -27.57
C PHE A 108 -5.55 -0.18 -29.02
N HIS A 109 -4.26 0.03 -29.23
CA HIS A 109 -3.64 -0.19 -30.53
C HIS A 109 -3.39 -1.67 -30.77
N LEU A 110 -2.89 -2.38 -29.76
CA LEU A 110 -2.81 -3.84 -29.74
C LEU A 110 -3.73 -4.33 -28.64
N ASP A 111 -4.78 -5.07 -29.02
CA ASP A 111 -5.70 -5.61 -28.04
C ASP A 111 -5.18 -6.93 -27.43
N TYR A 112 -5.88 -7.41 -26.41
CA TYR A 112 -5.55 -8.63 -25.67
C TYR A 112 -5.49 -9.93 -26.50
N ASP A 113 -6.07 -9.95 -27.71
CA ASP A 113 -6.02 -11.09 -28.62
C ASP A 113 -4.89 -10.94 -29.66
N GLY A 114 -4.07 -9.90 -29.52
CA GLY A 114 -3.02 -9.54 -30.48
C GLY A 114 -3.57 -8.85 -31.73
N ILE A 115 -4.80 -8.36 -31.69
CA ILE A 115 -5.43 -7.69 -32.84
C ILE A 115 -5.01 -6.23 -32.83
N LEU A 116 -4.37 -5.83 -33.92
CA LEU A 116 -4.04 -4.43 -34.18
C LEU A 116 -5.30 -3.66 -34.58
N LYS A 117 -5.55 -2.53 -33.90
CA LYS A 117 -6.60 -1.58 -34.26
C LYS A 117 -5.98 -0.30 -34.78
N GLU A 118 -6.16 -0.07 -36.07
CA GLU A 118 -5.77 1.19 -36.71
C GLU A 118 -6.90 2.21 -36.58
N LYS A 119 -6.95 2.92 -35.44
CA LYS A 119 -7.85 4.07 -35.26
C LYS A 119 -7.05 5.37 -35.23
N ARG A 120 -7.58 6.44 -35.83
CA ARG A 120 -7.02 7.81 -35.80
C ARG A 120 -7.21 8.52 -34.45
N ARG A 121 -7.06 7.81 -33.33
CA ARG A 121 -7.19 8.35 -31.98
C ARG A 121 -5.96 7.94 -31.18
N ILE A 122 -5.73 8.62 -30.05
CA ILE A 122 -4.72 8.15 -29.08
C ILE A 122 -5.23 6.82 -28.52
N LEU A 123 -4.38 5.80 -28.60
CA LEU A 123 -4.65 4.44 -28.19
C LEU A 123 -3.52 3.96 -27.28
N TRP A 124 -3.85 3.10 -26.33
CA TRP A 124 -2.83 2.47 -25.49
C TRP A 124 -2.19 1.28 -26.20
N TYR A 125 -0.88 1.12 -26.03
CA TYR A 125 -0.23 -0.17 -26.20
C TYR A 125 -0.41 -0.94 -24.90
N LEU A 126 -1.22 -1.98 -24.94
CA LEU A 126 -1.50 -2.74 -23.72
C LEU A 126 -0.52 -3.90 -23.58
N GLU A 127 0.14 -3.96 -22.43
CA GLU A 127 1.04 -5.05 -22.02
C GLU A 127 0.47 -5.84 -20.82
N ASP A 128 -0.86 -5.83 -20.62
CA ASP A 128 -1.49 -6.58 -19.53
C ASP A 128 -1.30 -8.10 -19.73
N PRO A 129 -0.68 -8.83 -18.77
CA PRO A 129 -0.52 -10.26 -18.88
C PRO A 129 -1.81 -10.99 -18.45
N LEU A 130 -2.90 -10.87 -19.22
CA LEU A 130 -4.23 -11.40 -18.87
C LEU A 130 -4.23 -12.83 -18.37
N ARG A 131 -3.47 -13.72 -19.02
CA ARG A 131 -3.36 -15.13 -18.64
C ARG A 131 -2.80 -15.30 -17.22
N VAL A 132 -1.88 -14.43 -16.82
CA VAL A 132 -1.33 -14.40 -15.46
C VAL A 132 -2.37 -13.82 -14.51
N ILE A 133 -2.96 -12.67 -14.84
CA ILE A 133 -3.99 -12.01 -14.02
C ILE A 133 -5.12 -13.00 -13.72
N THR A 134 -5.81 -13.51 -14.74
CA THR A 134 -6.95 -14.45 -14.59
C THR A 134 -6.62 -15.72 -13.80
N ARG A 135 -5.38 -16.21 -13.83
CA ARG A 135 -4.96 -17.39 -13.05
C ARG A 135 -4.57 -17.08 -11.61
N THR A 136 -4.21 -15.84 -11.30
CA THR A 136 -3.49 -15.51 -10.06
C THR A 136 -4.20 -14.47 -9.19
N THR A 137 -5.10 -13.64 -9.74
CA THR A 137 -5.99 -12.77 -8.96
C THR A 137 -7.02 -13.59 -8.17
N GLU A 138 -7.40 -13.09 -6.99
CA GLU A 138 -8.54 -13.65 -6.24
C GLU A 138 -9.81 -13.64 -7.09
N LYS A 139 -10.69 -14.64 -6.91
CA LYS A 139 -11.92 -14.79 -7.72
C LYS A 139 -12.81 -13.54 -7.70
N GLU A 140 -12.84 -12.82 -6.58
CA GLU A 140 -13.62 -11.58 -6.43
C GLU A 140 -13.00 -10.37 -7.16
N LEU A 141 -11.71 -10.49 -7.46
CA LEU A 141 -10.88 -9.54 -8.18
C LEU A 141 -10.44 -10.15 -9.53
N ALA A 142 -11.23 -11.02 -10.17
CA ALA A 142 -10.97 -11.42 -11.56
C ALA A 142 -11.58 -10.37 -12.53
N PRO A 143 -10.83 -9.85 -13.52
CA PRO A 143 -11.39 -8.86 -14.44
C PRO A 143 -12.54 -9.47 -15.24
N THR A 144 -13.69 -8.80 -15.28
CA THR A 144 -14.90 -9.26 -15.97
C THR A 144 -14.94 -8.88 -17.44
N SER A 145 -14.10 -7.94 -17.88
CA SER A 145 -13.96 -7.50 -19.27
C SER A 145 -12.56 -6.96 -19.56
N LYS A 146 -12.18 -6.93 -20.84
CA LYS A 146 -11.03 -6.18 -21.36
C LYS A 146 -11.12 -4.73 -20.87
N SER A 147 -10.09 -4.22 -20.19
CA SER A 147 -10.14 -2.94 -19.49
C SER A 147 -9.07 -1.99 -20.04
N PRO A 148 -9.45 -0.85 -20.67
CA PRO A 148 -8.53 -0.02 -21.46
C PRO A 148 -7.41 0.70 -20.71
N TRP A 149 -7.40 0.67 -19.38
CA TRP A 149 -6.50 1.46 -18.56
C TRP A 149 -5.13 0.82 -18.39
N VAL A 150 -4.07 1.63 -18.52
CA VAL A 150 -2.68 1.20 -18.34
C VAL A 150 -2.35 1.06 -16.87
N ARG A 151 -1.78 -0.10 -16.52
CA ARG A 151 -1.28 -0.40 -15.19
C ARG A 151 0.20 -0.69 -15.25
N VAL A 152 0.91 -0.22 -14.24
CA VAL A 152 2.29 -0.63 -14.02
C VAL A 152 2.29 -1.90 -13.18
N TYR A 153 2.99 -2.92 -13.67
CA TYR A 153 3.23 -4.18 -12.98
C TYR A 153 4.70 -4.32 -12.63
N GLY A 154 4.97 -4.92 -11.48
CA GLY A 154 6.33 -5.17 -11.04
C GLY A 154 6.90 -6.49 -11.54
N PRO A 155 8.22 -6.69 -11.37
CA PRO A 155 8.92 -7.88 -11.86
C PRO A 155 8.60 -9.15 -11.06
N PHE A 156 8.06 -9.03 -9.85
CA PHE A 156 7.88 -10.16 -8.95
C PHE A 156 6.60 -10.93 -9.26
N LYS A 157 6.69 -12.00 -10.07
CA LYS A 157 5.56 -12.90 -10.39
C LYS A 157 4.94 -13.60 -9.17
N ASN A 158 5.70 -13.78 -8.09
CA ASN A 158 5.22 -14.29 -6.80
C ASN A 158 5.46 -13.21 -5.73
N SER A 159 4.47 -12.35 -5.50
CA SER A 159 4.56 -11.25 -4.55
C SER A 159 4.77 -11.70 -3.10
N ARG A 160 4.56 -12.99 -2.75
CA ARG A 160 4.66 -13.47 -1.36
C ARG A 160 6.09 -13.45 -0.83
N ILE A 161 7.07 -13.89 -1.61
CA ILE A 161 8.47 -13.89 -1.18
C ILE A 161 8.96 -12.44 -1.03
N ALA A 162 8.62 -11.58 -1.99
CA ALA A 162 8.93 -10.15 -1.94
C ALA A 162 8.27 -9.49 -0.71
N ASP A 163 6.99 -9.77 -0.46
CA ASP A 163 6.25 -9.24 0.69
C ASP A 163 6.89 -9.62 2.02
N TRP A 164 7.16 -10.92 2.24
CA TRP A 164 7.80 -11.37 3.47
C TRP A 164 9.24 -10.88 3.60
N THR A 165 9.96 -10.73 2.49
CA THR A 165 11.32 -10.15 2.50
C THR A 165 11.27 -8.72 2.98
N VAL A 166 10.39 -7.89 2.41
CA VAL A 166 10.24 -6.49 2.81
C VAL A 166 9.79 -6.42 4.27
N PHE A 167 8.84 -7.24 4.68
CA PHE A 167 8.36 -7.31 6.07
C PHE A 167 9.49 -7.61 7.06
N TYR A 168 10.21 -8.72 6.87
CA TYR A 168 11.27 -9.13 7.80
C TYR A 168 12.46 -8.19 7.78
N SER A 169 12.87 -7.74 6.58
CA SER A 169 13.99 -6.81 6.45
C SER A 169 13.71 -5.49 7.17
N SER A 170 12.48 -4.97 7.07
CA SER A 170 12.10 -3.72 7.73
C SER A 170 12.11 -3.84 9.25
N ILE A 171 11.60 -4.96 9.80
CA ILE A 171 11.63 -5.21 11.25
C ILE A 171 13.07 -5.33 11.76
N ILE A 172 13.89 -6.14 11.08
CA ILE A 172 15.28 -6.34 11.47
C ILE A 172 16.05 -5.02 11.40
N PHE A 173 15.80 -4.22 10.37
CA PHE A 173 16.41 -2.91 10.22
C PHE A 173 16.10 -2.01 11.41
N LEU A 174 14.82 -1.85 11.77
CA LEU A 174 14.42 -1.02 12.91
C LEU A 174 15.05 -1.51 14.22
N ILE A 175 15.16 -2.82 14.44
CA ILE A 175 15.78 -3.37 15.65
C ILE A 175 17.30 -3.14 15.66
N LEU A 176 17.99 -3.38 14.54
CA LEU A 176 19.44 -3.23 14.45
C LEU A 176 19.87 -1.77 14.47
N PHE A 177 19.13 -0.90 13.80
CA PHE A 177 19.45 0.52 13.70
C PHE A 177 19.47 1.20 15.08
N ASP A 178 18.51 0.83 15.92
CA ASP A 178 18.28 1.37 17.26
C ASP A 178 18.83 0.47 18.38
N SER A 179 19.65 -0.54 18.04
CA SER A 179 20.09 -1.57 19.00
C SER A 179 20.92 -1.03 20.18
N GLN A 180 21.52 0.15 20.02
CA GLN A 180 22.36 0.79 21.05
C GLN A 180 21.53 1.44 22.16
N ASP A 181 20.30 1.85 21.87
CA ASP A 181 19.39 2.47 22.86
C ASP A 181 17.92 2.14 22.55
N LEU A 182 17.62 0.84 22.56
CA LEU A 182 16.28 0.32 22.27
C LEU A 182 15.22 0.86 23.25
N VAL A 183 15.62 1.18 24.48
CA VAL A 183 14.73 1.73 25.51
C VAL A 183 14.32 3.15 25.14
N ALA A 184 15.27 4.03 24.82
CA ALA A 184 14.93 5.39 24.40
C ALA A 184 14.11 5.39 23.11
N TRP A 185 14.48 4.56 22.14
CA TRP A 185 13.70 4.40 20.91
C TRP A 185 12.25 3.98 21.19
N THR A 186 12.05 2.98 22.07
CA THR A 186 10.71 2.51 22.43
C THR A 186 9.90 3.61 23.10
N LEU A 187 10.51 4.39 23.99
CA LEU A 187 9.84 5.53 24.64
C LEU A 187 9.47 6.62 23.62
N GLN A 188 10.37 6.95 22.69
CA GLN A 188 10.11 7.90 21.61
C GLN A 188 8.99 7.41 20.69
N LEU A 189 8.95 6.11 20.39
CA LEU A 189 7.87 5.50 19.62
C LEU A 189 6.53 5.64 20.34
N LEU A 190 6.46 5.30 21.62
CA LEU A 190 5.24 5.45 22.42
C LEU A 190 4.77 6.92 22.48
N LEU A 191 5.69 7.87 22.59
CA LEU A 191 5.39 9.29 22.54
C LEU A 191 4.89 9.74 21.16
N ALA A 192 5.50 9.25 20.08
CA ALA A 192 5.05 9.51 18.72
C ALA A 192 3.65 8.93 18.45
N LEU A 193 3.39 7.69 18.89
CA LEU A 193 2.07 7.05 18.80
C LEU A 193 1.02 7.84 19.58
N LYS A 194 1.37 8.36 20.77
CA LYS A 194 0.49 9.26 21.53
C LYS A 194 0.23 10.58 20.79
N GLN A 195 1.27 11.17 20.19
CA GLN A 195 1.16 12.42 19.44
C GLN A 195 0.24 12.25 18.21
N TYR A 196 0.40 11.16 17.46
CA TYR A 196 -0.39 10.85 16.26
C TYR A 196 -1.63 10.00 16.54
N PHE A 197 -2.03 9.86 17.80
CA PHE A 197 -3.13 9.01 18.23
C PHE A 197 -4.44 9.24 17.46
N PRO A 198 -4.86 10.49 17.13
CA PRO A 198 -6.05 10.69 16.32
C PRO A 198 -5.95 10.02 14.94
N LEU A 199 -4.84 10.21 14.22
CA LEU A 199 -4.63 9.59 12.90
C LEU A 199 -4.69 8.07 13.00
N ILE A 200 -3.93 7.49 13.94
CA ILE A 200 -3.87 6.04 14.16
C ILE A 200 -5.25 5.49 14.51
N THR A 201 -5.98 6.16 15.40
CA THR A 201 -7.34 5.76 15.80
C THR A 201 -8.28 5.78 14.61
N GLY A 202 -8.23 6.82 13.78
CA GLY A 202 -9.06 6.91 12.60
C GLY A 202 -8.78 5.80 11.58
N ILE A 203 -7.51 5.48 11.32
CA ILE A 203 -7.09 4.31 10.49
C ILE A 203 -7.67 3.03 11.07
N VAL A 204 -7.45 2.78 12.37
CA VAL A 204 -7.87 1.56 13.04
C VAL A 204 -9.37 1.39 13.00
N LEU A 205 -10.15 2.43 13.33
CA LEU A 205 -11.61 2.39 13.28
C LEU A 205 -12.13 2.09 11.88
N PHE A 206 -11.57 2.75 10.87
CA PHE A 206 -11.96 2.54 9.48
C PHE A 206 -11.64 1.11 9.03
N TYR A 207 -10.41 0.66 9.23
CA TYR A 207 -9.94 -0.65 8.79
C TYR A 207 -10.63 -1.79 9.55
N MET A 208 -10.74 -1.69 10.88
CA MET A 208 -11.42 -2.70 11.70
C MET A 208 -12.91 -2.78 11.38
N GLY A 209 -13.59 -1.65 11.23
CA GLY A 209 -15.00 -1.63 10.84
C GLY A 209 -15.21 -2.35 9.52
N GLY A 210 -14.39 -1.99 8.52
CA GLY A 210 -14.33 -2.63 7.22
C GLY A 210 -14.11 -4.15 7.27
N GLU A 211 -13.14 -4.59 8.07
CA GLU A 211 -12.77 -6.01 8.18
C GLU A 211 -13.83 -6.83 8.93
N ILE A 212 -14.45 -6.26 9.97
CA ILE A 212 -15.58 -6.87 10.67
C ILE A 212 -16.75 -7.07 9.71
N TRP A 213 -17.06 -6.07 8.89
CA TRP A 213 -18.10 -6.20 7.88
C TRP A 213 -17.79 -7.33 6.91
N ARG A 214 -16.62 -7.28 6.27
CA ARG A 214 -16.18 -8.25 5.26
C ARG A 214 -16.24 -9.68 5.77
N ARG A 215 -15.73 -9.94 6.99
CA ARG A 215 -15.62 -11.30 7.52
C ARG A 215 -16.89 -11.85 8.16
N LYS A 216 -17.68 -11.01 8.83
CA LYS A 216 -18.74 -11.49 9.73
C LYS A 216 -20.15 -11.06 9.35
N LEU A 217 -20.31 -9.86 8.79
CA LEU A 217 -21.64 -9.24 8.66
C LEU A 217 -22.12 -9.15 7.20
N GLN A 218 -21.20 -9.20 6.24
CA GLN A 218 -21.49 -9.02 4.82
C GLN A 218 -22.51 -10.02 4.28
N SER A 219 -22.45 -11.29 4.68
CA SER A 219 -23.39 -12.33 4.24
C SER A 219 -24.81 -12.11 4.80
N SER A 220 -24.90 -11.57 6.02
CA SER A 220 -26.16 -11.35 6.72
C SER A 220 -26.81 -10.00 6.40
N GLY A 221 -26.03 -9.03 5.94
CA GLY A 221 -26.44 -7.63 5.78
C GLY A 221 -26.73 -6.88 7.10
N LYS A 222 -26.75 -7.57 8.25
CA LYS A 222 -27.10 -6.99 9.55
C LYS A 222 -26.01 -6.05 10.04
N GLY A 223 -26.43 -4.92 10.63
CA GLY A 223 -25.50 -3.96 11.23
C GLY A 223 -24.76 -3.05 10.23
N ARG A 224 -25.17 -3.02 8.95
CA ARG A 224 -24.54 -2.17 7.92
C ARG A 224 -24.42 -0.71 8.36
N THR A 225 -25.49 -0.13 8.89
CA THR A 225 -25.51 1.26 9.36
C THR A 225 -24.53 1.49 10.50
N ILE A 226 -24.46 0.56 11.46
CA ILE A 226 -23.56 0.66 12.62
C ILE A 226 -22.11 0.66 12.14
N ILE A 227 -21.74 -0.26 11.24
CA ILE A 227 -20.38 -0.30 10.70
C ILE A 227 -20.09 0.92 9.83
N ALA A 228 -21.05 1.39 9.02
CA ALA A 228 -20.88 2.60 8.23
C ALA A 228 -20.61 3.82 9.12
N VAL A 229 -21.36 3.97 10.23
CA VAL A 229 -21.13 5.04 11.22
C VAL A 229 -19.76 4.90 11.87
N LEU A 230 -19.33 3.69 12.22
CA LEU A 230 -18.00 3.43 12.77
C LEU A 230 -16.87 3.81 11.79
N MET A 231 -17.04 3.49 10.51
CA MET A 231 -16.07 3.85 9.48
C MET A 231 -16.06 5.36 9.24
N LEU A 232 -17.22 6.00 9.16
CA LEU A 232 -17.34 7.45 8.98
C LEU A 232 -16.80 8.23 10.18
N SER A 233 -16.98 7.74 11.40
CA SER A 233 -16.31 8.33 12.57
C SER A 233 -14.80 8.16 12.49
N GLY A 234 -14.31 7.02 12.01
CA GLY A 234 -12.88 6.82 11.68
C GLY A 234 -12.35 7.88 10.70
N VAL A 235 -13.09 8.17 9.61
CA VAL A 235 -12.74 9.24 8.67
C VAL A 235 -12.75 10.62 9.35
N ALA A 236 -13.76 10.92 10.18
CA ALA A 236 -13.82 12.20 10.88
C ALA A 236 -12.61 12.40 11.82
N VAL A 237 -12.20 11.35 12.54
CA VAL A 237 -11.03 11.38 13.43
C VAL A 237 -9.73 11.49 12.61
N LEU A 238 -9.63 10.81 11.46
CA LEU A 238 -8.51 10.97 10.51
C LEU A 238 -8.37 12.43 10.07
N VAL A 239 -9.45 13.03 9.60
CA VAL A 239 -9.48 14.44 9.15
C VAL A 239 -9.07 15.37 10.29
N TYR A 240 -9.60 15.15 11.50
CA TYR A 240 -9.20 15.90 12.69
C TYR A 240 -7.70 15.77 13.00
N GLY A 241 -7.15 14.55 12.89
CA GLY A 241 -5.73 14.28 13.08
C GLY A 241 -4.86 14.99 12.05
N CYS A 242 -5.28 15.01 10.78
CA CYS A 242 -4.60 15.71 9.70
C CYS A 242 -4.43 17.21 10.02
N PHE A 243 -5.47 17.88 10.52
CA PHE A 243 -5.38 19.31 10.89
C PHE A 243 -4.32 19.63 11.96
N ARG A 244 -3.84 18.64 12.73
CA ARG A 244 -2.92 18.84 13.87
C ARG A 244 -1.44 18.69 13.52
N ILE A 245 -1.10 18.24 12.31
CA ILE A 245 0.27 17.79 11.96
C ILE A 245 0.97 18.67 10.90
N PHE A 246 0.60 19.94 10.80
CA PHE A 246 1.17 20.84 9.79
C PHE A 246 2.53 21.39 10.26
N SER A 247 3.65 20.77 9.87
CA SER A 247 5.01 21.36 9.88
C SER A 247 6.07 20.44 9.25
N PRO A 248 7.07 20.97 8.52
CA PRO A 248 8.19 20.21 7.95
C PRO A 248 9.49 20.34 8.79
N PRO A 249 10.06 19.24 9.25
CA PRO A 249 11.48 19.01 9.52
C PRO A 249 12.32 18.85 8.25
N SER A 250 13.61 19.04 8.43
CA SER A 250 14.68 18.98 7.43
C SER A 250 15.18 17.56 7.15
N PHE A 251 15.63 17.33 5.92
CA PHE A 251 16.31 16.12 5.47
C PHE A 251 17.77 16.09 5.96
N ILE A 252 18.22 14.97 6.52
CA ILE A 252 19.64 14.73 6.81
C ILE A 252 19.99 13.32 6.34
N PHE A 253 20.64 13.24 5.18
CA PHE A 253 21.25 12.00 4.71
C PHE A 253 22.72 12.03 5.08
N ASP A 254 23.14 11.19 6.02
CA ASP A 254 24.52 10.66 6.07
C ASP A 254 24.70 9.73 7.27
N ASP A 255 24.78 8.42 6.99
CA ASP A 255 25.58 7.52 7.84
C ASP A 255 25.90 6.22 7.08
N ILE A 256 27.18 5.84 7.05
CA ILE A 256 27.66 4.53 6.59
C ILE A 256 26.97 3.40 7.39
N LYS A 257 26.63 3.66 8.67
CA LYS A 257 25.86 2.77 9.53
C LYS A 257 24.52 2.38 8.91
N THR A 258 23.80 3.33 8.30
CA THR A 258 22.51 3.10 7.64
C THR A 258 22.64 2.11 6.49
N ILE A 259 23.66 2.26 5.65
CA ILE A 259 23.90 1.38 4.50
C ILE A 259 24.22 -0.05 4.97
N VAL A 260 25.13 -0.19 5.95
CA VAL A 260 25.53 -1.50 6.49
C VAL A 260 24.33 -2.23 7.09
N PHE A 261 23.52 -1.54 7.91
CA PHE A 261 22.35 -2.14 8.53
C PHE A 261 21.23 -2.44 7.53
N ALA A 262 21.04 -1.62 6.49
CA ALA A 262 20.10 -1.93 5.42
C ALA A 262 20.49 -3.24 4.68
N ILE A 263 21.76 -3.42 4.34
CA ILE A 263 22.26 -4.64 3.67
C ILE A 263 22.09 -5.86 4.57
N LEU A 264 22.53 -5.79 5.83
CA LEU A 264 22.42 -6.91 6.77
C LEU A 264 20.96 -7.31 7.01
N SER A 265 20.08 -6.32 7.15
CA SER A 265 18.65 -6.55 7.35
C SER A 265 18.00 -7.16 6.13
N PHE A 266 18.36 -6.70 4.93
CA PHE A 266 17.88 -7.27 3.67
C PHE A 266 18.30 -8.74 3.51
N LEU A 267 19.59 -9.04 3.66
CA LEU A 267 20.09 -10.42 3.52
C LEU A 267 19.43 -11.36 4.52
N THR A 268 19.32 -10.93 5.78
CA THR A 268 18.68 -11.73 6.84
C THR A 268 17.18 -11.89 6.58
N GLY A 269 16.50 -10.82 6.15
CA GLY A 269 15.08 -10.83 5.81
C GLY A 269 14.75 -11.76 4.65
N VAL A 270 15.58 -11.79 3.60
CA VAL A 270 15.45 -12.75 2.47
C VAL A 270 15.52 -14.19 2.96
N VAL A 271 16.50 -14.52 3.81
CA VAL A 271 16.67 -15.89 4.34
C VAL A 271 15.44 -16.31 5.16
N ILE A 272 14.97 -15.46 6.07
CA ILE A 272 13.79 -15.76 6.90
C ILE A 272 12.54 -15.86 6.03
N ALA A 273 12.34 -14.95 5.07
CA ALA A 273 11.22 -14.98 4.15
C ALA A 273 11.21 -16.27 3.32
N PHE A 274 12.36 -16.70 2.81
CA PHE A 274 12.50 -17.95 2.06
C PHE A 274 12.11 -19.16 2.93
N VAL A 275 12.61 -19.24 4.16
CA VAL A 275 12.26 -20.32 5.10
C VAL A 275 10.77 -20.30 5.45
N HIS A 276 10.19 -19.11 5.69
CA HIS A 276 8.76 -18.95 5.97
C HIS A 276 7.92 -19.49 4.81
N VAL A 277 8.16 -18.98 3.59
CA VAL A 277 7.38 -19.35 2.42
C VAL A 277 7.51 -20.84 2.13
N LYS A 278 8.74 -21.40 2.20
CA LYS A 278 8.99 -22.83 1.99
C LYS A 278 8.24 -23.72 3.00
N LYS A 279 8.20 -23.33 4.28
CA LYS A 279 7.51 -24.11 5.33
C LYS A 279 5.99 -24.02 5.21
N ARG A 280 5.45 -22.84 4.91
CA ARG A 280 4.00 -22.58 4.94
C ARG A 280 3.30 -22.86 3.62
N HIS A 281 4.02 -22.81 2.51
CA HIS A 281 3.47 -22.94 1.17
C HIS A 281 4.32 -23.92 0.35
N LYS A 282 4.10 -25.23 0.57
CA LYS A 282 4.82 -26.34 -0.09
C LYS A 282 4.82 -26.30 -1.63
N ILE A 283 3.95 -25.49 -2.25
CA ILE A 283 3.77 -25.37 -3.71
C ILE A 283 4.50 -24.13 -4.29
N ALA A 284 4.96 -23.19 -3.46
CA ALA A 284 5.42 -21.86 -3.91
C ALA A 284 6.94 -21.73 -4.15
N THR A 285 7.67 -22.83 -4.22
CA THR A 285 9.15 -22.87 -4.33
C THR A 285 9.66 -23.43 -5.66
N LEU A 286 8.86 -23.36 -6.72
CA LEU A 286 9.27 -23.59 -8.11
C LEU A 286 8.79 -22.44 -9.00
#